data_AF-A0A3A8UAZ7-F1
#
_entry.id   AF-A0A3A8UAZ7-F1
#
_cell.length_a   1.000
_cell.length_b   1.000
_cell.length_c   1.000
_cell.angle_alpha   90.00
_cell.angle_beta   90.00
_cell.angle_gamma   90.00
#
_symmetry.space_group_name_H-M   'P 1'
#
loop_
_entity.id
_entity.type
_entity.pdbx_description
1 polymer ?
#
loop_
_entity_poly.entity_id
_entity_poly.type
_entity_poly.pdbx_seq_one_letter_code
_entity_poly.pdbx_strand_id
1 'polypeptide(L)'
;MKGQKMKTIFVVVCLIIIAAAIISLLPSGKKDTDAITKEAETVSTEPAAKMETVEPTSDPESESESAKEVEHRSGDEIIGISEKDISDLHLVYYESVIDDVTGKWRLSVMSEDVDIQDYVYSYYNKYFKDDTEIHGIVNLSSNTTARINYASGMLFVTEYSYVDGEEHDAKLLYSGTPIKSYIVYTDNGDIEKSEE
;
A
#
# COMPACT_ATOMS: atom_id res chain seq x y z
N MET A 1 -37.80 22.53 -22.40
CA MET A 1 -37.37 23.21 -21.16
C MET A 1 -37.78 22.43 -19.90
N LYS A 2 -37.18 21.25 -19.63
CA LYS A 2 -37.47 20.45 -18.41
C LYS A 2 -36.22 20.01 -17.62
N GLY A 3 -35.01 20.36 -18.06
CA GLY A 3 -33.75 19.94 -17.43
C GLY A 3 -33.15 20.88 -16.37
N GLN A 4 -33.72 22.07 -16.17
CA GLN A 4 -33.14 23.07 -15.25
C GLN A 4 -33.72 23.00 -13.83
N LYS A 5 -34.98 22.57 -13.67
CA LYS A 5 -35.66 22.54 -12.36
C LYS A 5 -35.18 21.43 -11.43
N MET A 6 -34.61 20.35 -11.97
CA MET A 6 -34.17 19.20 -11.16
C MET A 6 -32.81 19.46 -10.50
N LYS A 7 -31.92 20.20 -11.18
CA LYS A 7 -30.58 20.55 -10.66
C LYS A 7 -30.64 21.56 -9.50
N THR A 8 -31.53 22.55 -9.56
CA THR A 8 -31.71 23.52 -8.48
C THR A 8 -32.33 22.92 -7.23
N ILE A 9 -33.23 21.93 -7.37
CA ILE A 9 -33.83 21.24 -6.22
C ILE A 9 -32.77 20.38 -5.49
N PHE A 10 -31.89 19.68 -6.23
CA PHE A 10 -30.85 18.85 -5.63
C PHE A 10 -29.80 19.67 -4.85
N VAL A 11 -29.40 20.83 -5.39
CA VAL A 11 -28.43 21.74 -4.74
C VAL A 11 -28.98 22.34 -3.44
N VAL A 12 -30.28 22.69 -3.39
CA VAL A 12 -30.90 23.25 -2.18
C VAL A 12 -31.06 22.19 -1.08
N VAL A 13 -31.35 20.93 -1.43
CA VAL A 13 -31.41 19.82 -0.46
C VAL A 13 -30.04 19.49 0.11
N CYS A 14 -28.97 19.50 -0.71
CA CYS A 14 -27.60 19.29 -0.23
C CYS A 14 -27.12 20.37 0.74
N LEU A 15 -27.47 21.64 0.53
CA LEU A 15 -27.07 22.74 1.42
C LEU A 15 -27.77 22.69 2.80
N ILE A 16 -29.01 22.22 2.87
CA ILE A 16 -29.74 22.09 4.14
C ILE A 16 -29.18 20.94 4.99
N ILE A 17 -28.73 19.84 4.37
CA ILE A 17 -28.11 18.71 5.09
C ILE A 17 -26.74 19.11 5.66
N ILE A 18 -25.95 19.91 4.94
CA ILE A 18 -24.65 20.40 5.41
C ILE A 18 -24.81 21.35 6.61
N ALA A 19 -25.86 22.18 6.64
CA ALA A 19 -26.13 23.08 7.77
C ALA A 19 -26.58 22.35 9.05
N ALA A 20 -27.23 21.18 8.93
CA ALA A 20 -27.68 20.40 10.08
C ALA A 20 -26.56 19.59 10.76
N ALA A 21 -25.46 19.29 10.06
CA ALA A 21 -24.33 18.51 10.61
C ALA A 21 -23.37 19.34 11.50
N ILE A 22 -23.44 20.67 11.44
CA ILE A 22 -22.50 21.56 12.17
C ILE A 22 -22.97 21.87 13.61
N ILE A 23 -24.20 21.51 13.98
CA ILE A 23 -24.76 21.82 15.32
C ILE A 23 -24.38 20.75 16.37
N SER A 24 -23.85 19.59 15.97
CA SER A 24 -23.51 18.47 16.88
C SER A 24 -22.07 18.42 17.40
N LEU A 25 -21.24 19.44 17.14
CA LEU A 25 -19.91 19.57 17.76
C LEU A 25 -19.82 20.84 18.61
N LEU A 26 -20.45 20.80 19.78
CA LEU A 26 -20.18 21.73 20.88
C LEU A 26 -19.76 20.90 22.11
N PRO A 27 -18.48 20.92 22.51
CA PRO A 27 -18.05 20.39 23.79
C PRO A 27 -18.44 21.37 24.90
N SER A 28 -19.29 20.92 25.82
CA SER A 28 -19.58 21.60 27.08
C SER A 28 -18.45 21.36 28.08
N GLY A 29 -17.44 22.21 28.05
CA GLY A 29 -16.37 22.28 29.05
C GLY A 29 -16.48 23.54 29.92
N LYS A 30 -16.61 23.36 31.23
CA LYS A 30 -16.69 24.44 32.23
C LYS A 30 -15.40 25.28 32.26
N LYS A 31 -15.58 26.59 32.47
CA LYS A 31 -14.54 27.56 32.81
C LYS A 31 -14.09 27.36 34.26
N ASP A 32 -12.80 27.45 34.50
CA ASP A 32 -12.23 28.17 35.64
C ASP A 32 -10.97 28.91 35.19
N THR A 33 -10.69 29.99 35.91
CA THR A 33 -9.99 31.22 35.53
C THR A 33 -8.54 31.23 36.05
N ASP A 34 -7.77 32.22 35.58
CA ASP A 34 -6.50 32.78 36.09
C ASP A 34 -5.23 32.33 35.33
N ALA A 35 -4.24 33.16 35.02
CA ALA A 35 -4.04 34.60 34.86
C ALA A 35 -2.58 34.80 34.36
N ILE A 36 -2.28 35.97 33.75
CA ILE A 36 -0.96 36.64 33.59
C ILE A 36 -0.03 36.16 32.45
N THR A 37 0.08 36.86 31.30
CA THR A 37 0.89 38.07 30.89
C THR A 37 2.42 37.90 30.83
N LYS A 38 3.03 37.92 29.62
CA LYS A 38 3.90 39.00 29.06
C LYS A 38 4.75 38.55 27.86
N GLU A 39 5.02 39.53 27.02
CA GLU A 39 5.66 39.58 25.68
C GLU A 39 7.15 39.20 25.61
N ALA A 40 7.65 38.86 24.42
CA ALA A 40 8.57 39.73 23.63
C ALA A 40 9.02 39.07 22.31
N GLU A 41 9.01 39.85 21.22
CA GLU A 41 9.66 39.59 19.93
C GLU A 41 11.19 39.56 20.04
N THR A 42 11.89 38.93 19.07
CA THR A 42 12.81 39.64 18.14
C THR A 42 13.46 38.72 17.10
N VAL A 43 13.43 39.22 15.87
CA VAL A 43 14.09 38.78 14.64
C VAL A 43 15.55 39.24 14.61
N SER A 44 16.50 38.45 14.06
CA SER A 44 17.55 38.98 13.13
C SER A 44 18.50 37.90 12.55
N THR A 45 18.42 37.73 11.23
CA THR A 45 19.50 37.76 10.18
C THR A 45 20.83 36.98 10.29
N GLU A 46 21.06 36.16 9.25
CA GLU A 46 22.30 35.90 8.44
C GLU A 46 23.34 37.05 8.36
N PRO A 47 24.60 36.92 7.84
CA PRO A 47 25.03 36.09 6.67
C PRO A 47 26.49 35.52 6.61
N ALA A 48 26.69 34.65 5.59
CA ALA A 48 27.84 34.45 4.67
C ALA A 48 29.32 34.29 5.12
N ALA A 49 30.00 33.22 4.64
CA ALA A 49 31.21 33.33 3.79
C ALA A 49 31.78 31.97 3.27
N LYS A 50 32.04 31.99 1.96
CA LYS A 50 32.78 31.19 0.94
C LYS A 50 34.08 30.39 1.25
N MET A 51 34.29 29.38 0.37
CA MET A 51 35.56 28.73 -0.13
C MET A 51 36.27 27.78 0.86
N GLU A 52 36.78 26.58 0.50
CA GLU A 52 37.65 26.19 -0.63
C GLU A 52 37.74 24.63 -0.78
N THR A 53 38.16 24.19 -1.96
CA THR A 53 38.44 22.85 -2.51
C THR A 53 39.35 21.93 -1.69
N VAL A 54 39.01 20.62 -1.53
CA VAL A 54 39.95 19.47 -1.68
C VAL A 54 39.17 18.14 -1.88
N GLU A 55 39.41 17.44 -2.99
CA GLU A 55 39.25 15.97 -3.13
C GLU A 55 40.67 15.36 -2.99
N PRO A 56 40.89 14.12 -2.48
CA PRO A 56 40.33 12.91 -3.08
C PRO A 56 40.05 11.69 -2.14
N THR A 57 39.35 10.71 -2.73
CA THR A 57 39.45 9.25 -2.51
C THR A 57 39.20 8.68 -1.11
N SER A 58 38.04 8.02 -0.99
CA SER A 58 37.96 6.66 -0.43
C SER A 58 36.72 5.98 -1.03
N ASP A 59 36.95 5.05 -1.96
CA ASP A 59 35.97 4.04 -2.34
C ASP A 59 35.44 3.36 -1.06
N PRO A 60 34.11 3.27 -0.84
CA PRO A 60 33.62 2.12 -0.12
C PRO A 60 33.67 0.97 -1.13
N GLU A 61 34.67 0.11 -0.93
CA GLU A 61 34.67 -1.26 -1.41
C GLU A 61 33.29 -1.85 -1.08
N SER A 62 32.43 -1.87 -2.11
CA SER A 62 31.15 -2.57 -2.07
C SER A 62 31.51 -4.04 -1.93
N GLU A 63 31.57 -4.51 -0.68
CA GLU A 63 31.53 -5.93 -0.35
C GLU A 63 30.25 -6.48 -0.96
N SER A 64 30.39 -7.02 -2.18
CA SER A 64 29.44 -7.94 -2.76
C SER A 64 29.46 -9.16 -1.84
N GLU A 65 28.57 -9.16 -0.85
CA GLU A 65 28.08 -10.40 -0.26
C GLU A 65 27.55 -11.23 -1.43
N SER A 66 28.37 -12.17 -1.89
CA SER A 66 27.91 -13.29 -2.69
C SER A 66 26.91 -14.04 -1.82
N ALA A 67 25.65 -13.63 -1.89
CA ALA A 67 24.54 -14.36 -1.32
C ALA A 67 24.66 -15.80 -1.83
N LYS A 68 24.80 -16.75 -0.91
CA LYS A 68 24.73 -18.17 -1.28
C LYS A 68 23.36 -18.39 -1.90
N GLU A 69 23.36 -18.67 -3.19
CA GLU A 69 22.17 -19.07 -3.93
C GLU A 69 21.62 -20.34 -3.27
N VAL A 70 20.41 -20.23 -2.71
CA VAL A 70 19.71 -21.36 -2.07
C VAL A 70 19.21 -22.25 -3.20
N GLU A 71 19.51 -23.55 -3.15
CA GLU A 71 19.06 -24.49 -4.18
C GLU A 71 17.53 -24.49 -4.32
N HIS A 72 17.05 -24.59 -5.56
CA HIS A 72 15.63 -24.68 -5.86
C HIS A 72 15.05 -26.03 -5.46
N ARG A 73 13.82 -26.00 -4.94
CA ARG A 73 13.02 -27.18 -4.61
C ARG A 73 12.69 -27.95 -5.88
N SER A 74 12.43 -29.24 -5.71
CA SER A 74 12.07 -30.15 -6.80
C SER A 74 10.82 -30.94 -6.44
N GLY A 75 10.02 -31.30 -7.44
CA GLY A 75 8.80 -32.09 -7.26
C GLY A 75 7.69 -31.61 -8.21
N ASP A 76 6.67 -32.44 -8.42
CA ASP A 76 5.55 -32.14 -9.33
C ASP A 76 4.65 -30.99 -8.83
N GLU A 77 4.83 -30.56 -7.58
CA GLU A 77 4.10 -29.45 -6.95
C GLU A 77 4.80 -28.10 -7.17
N ILE A 78 6.10 -28.11 -7.48
CA ILE A 78 6.85 -26.90 -7.82
C ILE A 78 6.52 -26.52 -9.26
N ILE A 79 5.85 -25.37 -9.44
CA ILE A 79 5.29 -24.92 -10.72
C ILE A 79 6.05 -23.76 -11.36
N GLY A 80 7.04 -23.19 -10.67
CA GLY A 80 7.86 -22.10 -11.21
C GLY A 80 8.71 -21.41 -10.16
N ILE A 81 9.28 -20.26 -10.52
CA ILE A 81 10.05 -19.38 -9.64
C ILE A 81 9.56 -17.94 -9.85
N SER A 82 9.30 -17.22 -8.75
CA SER A 82 8.98 -15.79 -8.76
C SER A 82 10.27 -14.98 -8.85
N GLU A 83 10.79 -14.84 -10.06
CA GLU A 83 12.11 -14.26 -10.33
C GLU A 83 12.08 -12.87 -10.97
N LYS A 84 10.90 -12.36 -11.35
CA LYS A 84 10.79 -11.05 -12.00
C LYS A 84 10.80 -9.91 -10.98
N ASP A 85 11.35 -8.76 -11.37
CA ASP A 85 11.45 -7.59 -10.51
C ASP A 85 10.16 -6.77 -10.56
N ILE A 86 9.52 -6.56 -9.41
CA ILE A 86 8.30 -5.75 -9.31
C ILE A 86 8.52 -4.29 -9.75
N SER A 87 9.77 -3.83 -9.75
CA SER A 87 10.17 -2.49 -10.20
C SER A 87 10.03 -2.30 -11.71
N ASP A 88 9.92 -3.39 -12.47
CA ASP A 88 9.65 -3.35 -13.90
C ASP A 88 8.19 -2.98 -14.21
N LEU A 89 7.30 -3.07 -13.22
CA LEU A 89 5.88 -2.75 -13.34
C LEU A 89 5.56 -1.35 -12.79
N HIS A 90 4.63 -0.66 -13.43
CA HIS A 90 4.03 0.57 -12.96
C HIS A 90 2.82 0.25 -12.06
N LEU A 91 3.04 0.32 -10.75
CA LEU A 91 2.00 0.17 -9.73
C LEU A 91 1.96 1.38 -8.80
N VAL A 92 0.78 1.64 -8.24
CA VAL A 92 0.60 2.62 -7.17
C VAL A 92 0.45 1.86 -5.86
N TYR A 93 1.35 2.13 -4.91
CA TYR A 93 1.35 1.52 -3.58
C TYR A 93 0.68 2.43 -2.54
N TYR A 94 -0.12 1.83 -1.68
CA TYR A 94 -0.83 2.46 -0.57
C TYR A 94 -0.50 1.73 0.73
N GLU A 95 -0.09 2.50 1.74
CA GLU A 95 0.22 2.00 3.09
C GLU A 95 -1.03 1.62 3.91
N SER A 96 -2.23 1.87 3.38
CA SER A 96 -3.49 1.54 4.04
C SER A 96 -4.59 1.28 3.02
N VAL A 97 -5.54 0.44 3.39
CA VAL A 97 -6.81 0.27 2.65
C VAL A 97 -7.91 1.08 3.34
N ILE A 98 -8.76 1.73 2.55
CA ILE A 98 -9.92 2.47 3.07
C ILE A 98 -10.80 1.49 3.85
N ASP A 99 -11.30 1.92 5.01
CA ASP A 99 -12.12 1.12 5.92
C ASP A 99 -11.46 -0.14 6.53
N ASP A 100 -10.13 -0.31 6.40
CA ASP A 100 -9.40 -1.32 7.18
C ASP A 100 -9.34 -0.94 8.67
N VAL A 101 -10.08 -1.70 9.48
CA VAL A 101 -10.12 -1.53 10.94
C VAL A 101 -8.93 -2.18 11.66
N THR A 102 -8.15 -3.00 10.98
CA THR A 102 -7.00 -3.72 11.56
C THR A 102 -5.70 -2.90 11.49
N GLY A 103 -5.59 -2.00 10.51
CA GLY A 103 -4.37 -1.22 10.22
C GLY A 103 -3.25 -2.03 9.57
N LYS A 104 -3.52 -3.29 9.22
CA LYS A 104 -2.53 -4.25 8.70
C LYS A 104 -2.55 -4.38 7.19
N TRP A 105 -3.54 -3.80 6.52
CA TRP A 105 -3.76 -4.02 5.10
C TRP A 105 -2.95 -3.01 4.29
N ARG A 106 -2.29 -3.51 3.25
CA ARG A 106 -1.55 -2.75 2.25
C ARG A 106 -2.15 -3.05 0.89
N LEU A 107 -2.06 -2.09 -0.02
CA LEU A 107 -2.66 -2.23 -1.34
C LEU A 107 -1.73 -1.71 -2.43
N SER A 108 -1.71 -2.43 -3.53
CA SER A 108 -1.06 -2.04 -4.77
C SER A 108 -2.08 -2.14 -5.89
N VAL A 109 -2.13 -1.11 -6.73
CA VAL A 109 -3.04 -1.07 -7.87
C VAL A 109 -2.21 -0.90 -9.13
N MET A 110 -2.44 -1.77 -10.11
CA MET A 110 -1.77 -1.76 -11.41
C MET A 110 -2.75 -2.05 -12.54
N SER A 111 -2.28 -1.91 -13.77
CA SER A 111 -3.04 -2.26 -14.98
C SER A 111 -2.08 -2.74 -16.04
N GLU A 112 -1.62 -3.98 -15.90
CA GLU A 112 -0.65 -4.61 -16.80
C GLU A 112 -1.04 -6.04 -17.13
N ASP A 113 -0.79 -6.49 -18.37
CA ASP A 113 -1.08 -7.85 -18.81
C ASP A 113 0.07 -8.80 -18.43
N VAL A 114 0.14 -9.15 -17.15
CA VAL A 114 1.19 -9.99 -16.55
C VAL A 114 0.60 -10.98 -15.56
N ASP A 115 1.26 -12.13 -15.35
CA ASP A 115 0.97 -13.00 -14.21
C ASP A 115 1.74 -12.49 -12.99
N ILE A 116 1.00 -12.07 -11.96
CA ILE A 116 1.61 -11.47 -10.77
C ILE A 116 2.43 -12.49 -9.98
N GLN A 117 2.14 -13.79 -10.14
CA GLN A 117 2.87 -14.90 -9.55
C GLN A 117 4.39 -14.80 -9.78
N ASP A 118 4.81 -14.31 -10.94
CA ASP A 118 6.23 -14.18 -11.28
C ASP A 118 6.95 -13.07 -10.48
N TYR A 119 6.21 -12.15 -9.87
CA TYR A 119 6.74 -10.94 -9.22
C TYR A 119 6.55 -10.92 -7.69
N VAL A 120 5.80 -11.86 -7.12
CA VAL A 120 5.44 -11.90 -5.69
C VAL A 120 6.65 -11.84 -4.76
N TYR A 121 7.75 -12.54 -5.08
CA TYR A 121 8.94 -12.54 -4.23
C TYR A 121 9.63 -11.18 -4.21
N SER A 122 9.81 -10.55 -5.38
CA SER A 122 10.34 -9.17 -5.46
C SER A 122 9.39 -8.17 -4.78
N TYR A 123 8.08 -8.34 -4.94
CA TYR A 123 7.07 -7.54 -4.25
C TYR A 123 7.22 -7.62 -2.73
N TYR A 124 7.36 -8.83 -2.18
CA TYR A 124 7.57 -9.05 -0.75
C TYR A 124 8.80 -8.28 -0.25
N ASN A 125 9.95 -8.49 -0.89
CA ASN A 125 11.20 -7.84 -0.50
C ASN A 125 11.14 -6.31 -0.55
N LYS A 126 10.30 -5.75 -1.43
CA LYS A 126 10.18 -4.31 -1.62
C LYS A 126 9.19 -3.64 -0.68
N TYR A 127 8.04 -4.28 -0.43
CA TYR A 127 6.89 -3.60 0.18
C TYR A 127 6.49 -4.11 1.56
N PHE A 128 6.81 -5.36 1.92
CA PHE A 128 6.52 -5.84 3.27
C PHE A 128 7.47 -5.19 4.26
N LYS A 129 6.89 -4.64 5.33
CA LYS A 129 7.60 -4.04 6.46
C LYS A 129 7.41 -4.84 7.74
N ASP A 130 6.35 -5.64 7.81
CA ASP A 130 6.02 -6.50 8.95
C ASP A 130 5.32 -7.79 8.48
N ASP A 131 5.70 -8.92 9.06
CA ASP A 131 5.19 -10.25 8.70
C ASP A 131 3.68 -10.42 8.98
N THR A 132 3.05 -9.52 9.73
CA THR A 132 1.62 -9.53 10.01
C THR A 132 0.80 -8.69 9.02
N GLU A 133 1.45 -8.02 8.07
CA GLU A 133 0.78 -7.27 7.01
C GLU A 133 0.06 -8.22 6.03
N ILE A 134 -1.06 -7.74 5.49
CA ILE A 134 -1.81 -8.42 4.43
C ILE A 134 -1.76 -7.50 3.21
N HIS A 135 -1.17 -7.98 2.12
CA HIS A 135 -0.97 -7.19 0.92
C HIS A 135 -1.94 -7.59 -0.17
N GLY A 136 -2.55 -6.59 -0.79
CA GLY A 136 -3.41 -6.72 -1.95
C GLY A 136 -2.72 -6.20 -3.19
N ILE A 137 -2.83 -6.93 -4.30
CA ILE A 137 -2.43 -6.44 -5.63
C ILE A 137 -3.64 -6.53 -6.55
N VAL A 138 -4.29 -5.39 -6.77
CA VAL A 138 -5.39 -5.26 -7.74
C VAL A 138 -4.78 -5.00 -9.12
N ASN A 139 -5.08 -5.87 -10.08
CA ASN A 139 -4.71 -5.69 -11.47
C ASN A 139 -5.96 -5.50 -12.33
N LEU A 140 -6.16 -4.25 -12.76
CA LEU A 140 -7.32 -3.84 -13.55
C LEU A 140 -7.28 -4.37 -15.00
N SER A 141 -6.11 -4.76 -15.51
CA SER A 141 -5.97 -5.32 -16.86
C SER A 141 -6.49 -6.77 -16.92
N SER A 142 -6.07 -7.59 -15.96
CA SER A 142 -6.50 -9.00 -15.84
C SER A 142 -7.84 -9.17 -15.13
N ASN A 143 -8.39 -8.12 -14.51
CA ASN A 143 -9.55 -8.19 -13.62
C ASN A 143 -9.33 -9.23 -12.51
N THR A 144 -8.18 -9.17 -11.85
CA THR A 144 -7.84 -10.03 -10.72
C THR A 144 -7.30 -9.24 -9.54
N THR A 145 -7.43 -9.82 -8.35
CA THR A 145 -6.87 -9.30 -7.11
C THR A 145 -6.12 -10.40 -6.39
N ALA A 146 -4.82 -10.22 -6.15
CA ALA A 146 -4.02 -11.15 -5.36
C ALA A 146 -4.02 -10.71 -3.89
N ARG A 147 -4.27 -11.64 -2.97
CA ARG A 147 -4.01 -11.49 -1.54
C ARG A 147 -2.73 -12.22 -1.20
N ILE A 148 -1.81 -11.56 -0.50
CA ILE A 148 -0.52 -12.10 -0.07
C ILE A 148 -0.42 -11.97 1.44
N ASN A 149 -0.15 -13.07 2.13
CA ASN A 149 0.17 -13.07 3.55
C ASN A 149 1.41 -13.92 3.83
N TYR A 150 2.29 -13.43 4.69
CA TYR A 150 3.48 -14.15 5.10
C TYR A 150 3.19 -15.07 6.29
N ALA A 151 3.77 -16.27 6.29
CA ALA A 151 3.96 -17.07 7.50
C ALA A 151 5.13 -18.05 7.33
N SER A 152 6.06 -18.04 8.28
CA SER A 152 7.15 -19.05 8.39
C SER A 152 7.98 -19.24 7.12
N GLY A 153 8.41 -18.15 6.49
CA GLY A 153 9.23 -18.17 5.26
C GLY A 153 8.44 -18.47 3.98
N MET A 154 7.11 -18.41 4.05
CA MET A 154 6.20 -18.69 2.94
C MET A 154 5.24 -17.53 2.74
N LEU A 155 5.04 -17.14 1.49
CA LEU A 155 4.00 -16.20 1.06
C LEU A 155 2.84 -17.03 0.54
N PHE A 156 1.73 -17.03 1.27
CA PHE A 156 0.50 -17.65 0.81
C PHE A 156 -0.23 -16.64 -0.06
N VAL A 157 -0.44 -17.03 -1.31
CA VAL A 157 -1.08 -16.18 -2.32
C VAL A 157 -2.38 -16.83 -2.77
N THR A 158 -3.45 -16.04 -2.77
CA THR A 158 -4.72 -16.41 -3.40
C THR A 158 -5.11 -15.30 -4.37
N GLU A 159 -5.37 -15.66 -5.61
CA GLU A 159 -5.90 -14.75 -6.63
C GLU A 159 -7.41 -14.90 -6.75
N TYR A 160 -8.10 -13.78 -6.75
CA TYR A 160 -9.56 -13.66 -6.84
C TYR A 160 -9.94 -12.96 -8.13
N SER A 161 -11.15 -13.21 -8.62
CA SER A 161 -11.78 -12.34 -9.62
C SER A 161 -11.97 -10.94 -9.03
N TYR A 162 -11.64 -9.90 -9.80
CA TYR A 162 -11.83 -8.52 -9.35
C TYR A 162 -13.31 -8.18 -9.07
N VAL A 163 -13.55 -7.37 -8.04
CA VAL A 163 -14.86 -6.79 -7.71
C VAL A 163 -14.79 -5.28 -7.89
N ASP A 164 -15.76 -4.70 -8.61
CA ASP A 164 -15.77 -3.27 -8.95
C ASP A 164 -15.64 -2.38 -7.70
N GLY A 165 -14.56 -1.59 -7.65
CA GLY A 165 -14.25 -0.64 -6.58
C GLY A 165 -13.66 -1.27 -5.32
N GLU A 166 -13.19 -2.53 -5.36
CA GLU A 166 -12.64 -3.20 -4.18
C GLU A 166 -11.36 -2.55 -3.63
N GLU A 167 -10.60 -1.85 -4.48
CA GLU A 167 -9.44 -1.05 -4.10
C GLU A 167 -9.81 0.15 -3.19
N HIS A 168 -11.10 0.42 -3.00
CA HIS A 168 -11.63 1.52 -2.20
C HIS A 168 -12.39 1.09 -0.94
N ASP A 169 -12.49 -0.21 -0.63
CA ASP A 169 -13.19 -0.70 0.56
C ASP A 169 -12.60 -2.05 1.02
N ALA A 170 -12.02 -2.10 2.22
CA ALA A 170 -11.47 -3.31 2.81
C ALA A 170 -12.50 -4.45 2.96
N LYS A 171 -13.81 -4.15 2.99
CA LYS A 171 -14.87 -5.18 3.00
C LYS A 171 -15.10 -5.82 1.64
N LEU A 172 -14.78 -5.09 0.56
CA LEU A 172 -14.88 -5.58 -0.81
C LEU A 172 -13.59 -6.24 -1.26
N LEU A 173 -12.44 -5.76 -0.79
CA LEU A 173 -11.14 -6.31 -1.17
C LEU A 173 -11.07 -7.80 -0.83
N TYR A 174 -10.78 -8.63 -1.84
CA TYR A 174 -10.78 -10.11 -1.80
C TYR A 174 -12.15 -10.77 -1.67
N SER A 175 -13.26 -10.06 -1.93
CA SER A 175 -14.62 -10.64 -1.90
C SER A 175 -15.01 -11.37 -3.20
N GLY A 176 -14.13 -11.36 -4.20
CA GLY A 176 -14.30 -12.07 -5.46
C GLY A 176 -14.30 -13.59 -5.32
N THR A 177 -14.51 -14.27 -6.45
CA THR A 177 -14.40 -15.73 -6.52
C THR A 177 -12.93 -16.13 -6.56
N PRO A 178 -12.44 -17.04 -5.70
CA PRO A 178 -11.09 -17.57 -5.80
C PRO A 178 -10.84 -18.24 -7.16
N ILE A 179 -9.65 -18.01 -7.73
CA ILE A 179 -9.24 -18.52 -9.05
C ILE A 179 -8.13 -19.56 -8.88
N LYS A 180 -7.09 -19.22 -8.12
CA LYS A 180 -5.94 -20.08 -7.82
C LYS A 180 -5.30 -19.69 -6.49
N SER A 181 -4.66 -20.66 -5.84
CA SER A 181 -3.81 -20.44 -4.67
C SER A 181 -2.45 -21.10 -4.86
N TYR A 182 -1.40 -20.48 -4.34
CA TYR A 182 -0.02 -20.97 -4.41
C TYR A 182 0.82 -20.41 -3.27
N ILE A 183 1.95 -21.05 -3.01
CA ILE A 183 2.95 -20.62 -2.05
C ILE A 183 4.16 -20.11 -2.80
N VAL A 184 4.70 -18.96 -2.40
CA VAL A 184 6.02 -18.48 -2.83
C VAL A 184 6.98 -18.55 -1.64
N TYR A 185 8.07 -19.29 -1.79
CA TYR A 185 9.06 -19.44 -0.73
C TYR A 185 10.02 -18.25 -0.69
N THR A 186 10.22 -17.65 0.48
CA THR A 186 11.01 -16.40 0.61
C THR A 186 12.52 -16.60 0.61
N ASP A 187 13.01 -17.85 0.55
CA ASP A 187 14.44 -18.15 0.50
C ASP A 187 15.01 -18.14 -0.91
N ASN A 188 14.19 -18.45 -1.93
CA ASN A 188 14.63 -18.53 -3.33
C ASN A 188 13.55 -18.18 -4.37
N GLY A 189 12.33 -17.85 -3.94
CA GLY A 189 11.23 -17.51 -4.85
C GLY A 189 10.51 -18.71 -5.47
N ASP A 190 10.83 -19.95 -5.09
CA ASP A 190 10.11 -21.13 -5.60
C ASP A 190 8.60 -20.99 -5.43
N ILE A 191 7.86 -21.40 -6.44
CA ILE A 191 6.41 -21.38 -6.45
C ILE A 191 5.89 -22.82 -6.37
N GLU A 192 5.12 -23.10 -5.34
CA GLU A 192 4.43 -24.37 -5.15
C GLU A 192 2.93 -24.17 -5.32
N LYS A 193 2.27 -25.04 -6.10
CA LYS A 193 0.80 -25.02 -6.19
C LYS A 193 0.19 -25.32 -4.82
N SER A 194 -0.83 -24.57 -4.42
CA SER A 194 -1.65 -24.93 -3.26
C SER A 194 -2.97 -25.49 -3.76
N GLU A 195 -3.36 -26.66 -3.28
CA GLU A 195 -4.73 -27.13 -3.45
C GLU A 195 -5.66 -26.31 -2.53
N GLU A 196 -6.83 -25.91 -3.04
CA GLU A 196 -7.93 -25.36 -2.23
C GLU A 196 -8.74 -26.48 -1.55
#